data_AF-A0A4Y2VVV2-F1
#
_entry.id   AF-A0A4Y2VVV2-F1
#
_cell.length_a   1.000
_cell.length_b   1.000
_cell.length_c   1.000
_cell.angle_alpha   90.00
_cell.angle_beta   90.00
_cell.angle_gamma   90.00
#
_symmetry.space_group_name_H-M   'P 1'
#
loop_
_entity.id
_entity.type
_entity.pdbx_description
1 polymer ?
#
loop_
_entity_poly.entity_id
_entity_poly.type
_entity_poly.pdbx_seq_one_letter_code
_entity_poly.pdbx_strand_id
1 'polypeptide(L)'
;MQVDNVWPWNILCADEAHFHLQGSVNTQNCRILSREDLFQMQPLPLHSQKFTVWCGFTAALIVGPYFFEEIGPSGPVTCTVKGTRYEYILQNQFIPALQWIAQFLCQTALLRTNISEAAVESALWKL
;
A
#
# COMPACT_ATOMS: atom_id res chain seq x y z
N MET A 1 28.14 18.29 10.30
CA MET A 1 27.12 18.19 9.24
C MET A 1 25.78 18.49 9.89
N GLN A 2 25.01 19.44 9.37
CA GLN A 2 23.67 19.76 9.85
C GLN A 2 22.72 18.75 9.20
N VAL A 3 22.07 17.91 9.98
CA VAL A 3 21.05 16.99 9.47
C VAL A 3 19.79 17.82 9.26
N ASP A 4 19.30 17.87 8.02
CA ASP A 4 18.03 18.51 7.70
C ASP A 4 16.89 17.74 8.38
N ASN A 5 16.12 18.39 9.27
CA ASN A 5 15.04 17.75 10.01
C ASN A 5 13.80 17.43 9.14
N VAL A 6 13.79 17.85 7.86
CA VAL A 6 12.68 17.62 6.93
C VAL A 6 12.76 16.25 6.25
N TRP A 7 13.90 15.55 6.32
CA TRP A 7 14.11 14.26 5.65
C TRP A 7 13.04 13.17 5.88
N PRO A 8 12.36 13.06 7.06
CA PRO A 8 11.35 12.02 7.27
C PRO A 8 10.10 12.21 6.42
N TRP A 9 9.80 13.45 6.00
CA TRP A 9 8.65 13.76 5.17
C TRP A 9 8.86 13.27 3.73
N ASN A 10 10.11 13.27 3.27
CA ASN A 10 10.48 12.86 1.91
C ASN A 10 10.62 11.33 1.74
N ILE A 11 10.19 10.55 2.72
CA ILE A 11 10.25 9.09 2.66
C ILE A 11 8.95 8.56 2.08
N LEU A 12 9.09 7.77 1.03
CA LEU A 12 8.04 6.91 0.51
C LEU A 12 8.30 5.49 0.99
N CYS A 13 7.41 4.98 1.83
CA CYS A 13 7.41 3.59 2.27
C CYS A 13 6.42 2.79 1.41
N ALA A 14 6.70 1.53 1.14
CA ALA A 14 5.76 0.63 0.51
C ALA A 14 6.00 -0.81 0.95
N ASP A 15 4.95 -1.62 0.97
CA ASP A 15 5.03 -3.04 1.34
C ASP A 15 3.86 -3.84 0.76
N GLU A 16 4.02 -5.17 0.79
CA GLU A 16 2.97 -6.12 0.47
C GLU A 16 2.25 -6.66 1.73
N ALA A 17 0.94 -6.83 1.62
CA ALA A 17 0.14 -7.51 2.63
C ALA A 17 -0.79 -8.56 2.02
N HIS A 18 -0.91 -9.70 2.70
CA HIS A 18 -1.89 -10.74 2.36
C HIS A 18 -3.14 -10.62 3.23
N PHE A 19 -4.30 -10.53 2.60
CA PHE A 19 -5.61 -10.52 3.26
C PHE A 19 -6.38 -11.80 2.92
N HIS A 20 -6.67 -12.61 3.93
CA HIS A 20 -7.42 -13.85 3.77
C HIS A 20 -8.92 -13.59 3.85
N LEU A 21 -9.69 -14.09 2.88
CA LEU A 21 -11.13 -13.82 2.79
C LEU A 21 -11.97 -14.62 3.79
N GLN A 22 -11.43 -15.71 4.32
CA GLN A 22 -12.12 -16.53 5.30
C GLN A 22 -12.04 -15.98 6.73
N GLY A 23 -11.48 -14.78 6.93
CA GLY A 23 -11.36 -14.18 8.27
C GLY A 23 -10.47 -14.99 9.23
N SER A 24 -9.64 -15.88 8.68
CA SER A 24 -8.77 -16.73 9.49
C SER A 24 -7.74 -15.89 10.23
N VAL A 25 -7.74 -15.99 11.56
CA VAL A 25 -6.75 -15.32 12.41
C VAL A 25 -5.44 -16.12 12.35
N ASN A 26 -4.32 -15.42 12.19
CA ASN A 26 -2.99 -16.04 12.30
C ASN A 26 -2.91 -16.86 13.60
N THR A 27 -2.46 -18.11 13.53
CA THR A 27 -2.34 -19.02 14.66
C THR A 27 -1.51 -18.43 15.81
N GLN A 28 -0.53 -17.57 15.52
CA GLN A 28 0.26 -16.88 16.54
C GLN A 28 -0.54 -15.84 17.33
N ASN A 29 -1.60 -15.29 16.74
CA ASN A 29 -2.49 -14.30 17.34
C ASN A 29 -3.81 -14.92 17.85
N CYS A 30 -4.06 -16.20 17.58
CA CYS A 30 -5.26 -16.90 18.02
C CYS A 30 -5.13 -17.29 19.50
N ARG A 31 -5.54 -16.39 20.40
CA ARG A 31 -5.65 -16.67 21.84
C ARG A 31 -7.11 -16.92 22.19
N ILE A 32 -7.44 -18.18 22.45
CA ILE A 32 -8.77 -18.56 22.94
C ILE A 32 -8.74 -18.47 24.46
N LEU A 33 -9.55 -17.59 25.04
CA LEU A 33 -9.77 -17.54 26.48
C LEU A 33 -11.00 -18.38 26.81
N SER A 34 -10.82 -19.46 27.55
CA SER A 34 -11.90 -20.33 28.03
C SER A 34 -11.72 -20.60 29.52
N ARG A 35 -12.84 -20.77 30.25
CA ARG A 35 -12.82 -21.22 31.65
C ARG A 35 -12.58 -22.73 31.80
N GLU A 36 -12.83 -23.48 30.73
CA GLU A 36 -12.70 -24.93 30.66
C GLU A 36 -11.81 -25.33 29.48
N ASP A 37 -11.14 -26.47 29.58
CA ASP A 37 -10.16 -26.93 28.57
C ASP A 37 -10.88 -27.39 27.29
N LEU A 38 -11.07 -26.46 26.37
CA LEU A 38 -11.65 -26.74 25.06
C LEU A 38 -10.52 -27.20 24.14
N PHE A 39 -10.25 -28.51 24.09
CA PHE A 39 -9.48 -29.17 23.04
C PHE A 39 -10.21 -29.12 21.68
N GLN A 40 -10.77 -27.96 21.30
CA GLN A 40 -11.37 -27.74 20.00
C GLN A 40 -10.32 -27.16 19.06
N MET A 41 -9.66 -28.05 18.33
CA MET A 41 -8.80 -27.69 17.21
C MET A 41 -9.69 -27.39 16.00
N GLN A 42 -9.81 -26.12 15.61
CA GLN A 42 -10.49 -25.77 14.36
C GLN A 42 -9.53 -26.01 13.18
N PRO A 43 -9.86 -26.90 12.24
CA PRO A 43 -9.06 -27.06 11.03
C PRO A 43 -9.17 -25.78 10.18
N LEU A 44 -8.02 -25.20 9.86
CA LEU A 44 -7.92 -24.08 8.93
C LEU A 44 -7.49 -24.61 7.56
N PRO A 45 -8.14 -24.19 6.46
CA PRO A 45 -7.69 -24.55 5.12
C PRO A 45 -6.29 -23.97 4.86
N LEU A 46 -5.36 -24.84 4.49
CA LEU A 46 -3.98 -24.47 4.15
C LEU A 46 -3.91 -23.47 2.97
N HIS A 47 -4.90 -23.54 2.07
CA HIS A 47 -5.02 -22.69 0.89
C HIS A 47 -6.33 -21.90 0.92
N SER A 48 -6.50 -21.06 1.95
CA SER A 48 -7.59 -20.10 1.95
C SER A 48 -7.39 -19.06 0.84
N GLN A 49 -8.50 -18.65 0.22
CA GLN A 49 -8.46 -17.58 -0.77
C GLN A 49 -7.98 -16.29 -0.08
N LYS A 50 -6.95 -15.69 -0.67
CA LYS A 50 -6.33 -14.47 -0.18
C LYS A 50 -6.15 -13.49 -1.31
N PHE A 51 -6.06 -12.20 -1.01
CA PHE A 51 -5.57 -11.17 -1.92
C PHE A 51 -4.21 -10.67 -1.47
N THR A 52 -3.35 -10.34 -2.42
CA THR A 52 -2.09 -9.66 -2.14
C THR A 52 -2.23 -8.22 -2.58
N VAL A 53 -2.10 -7.32 -1.62
CA VAL A 53 -2.18 -5.88 -1.83
C VAL A 53 -0.77 -5.32 -1.71
N TRP A 54 -0.43 -4.39 -2.59
CA TRP A 54 0.73 -3.53 -2.46
C TRP A 54 0.27 -2.09 -2.34
N CYS A 55 0.87 -1.35 -1.41
CA CYS A 55 0.53 0.05 -1.20
C CYS A 55 1.78 0.84 -0.81
N GLY A 56 1.91 2.04 -1.37
CA GLY A 56 2.86 3.03 -0.89
C GLY A 56 2.19 4.05 0.03
N PHE A 57 2.95 4.65 0.93
CA PHE A 57 2.52 5.80 1.71
C PHE A 57 3.69 6.74 2.00
N THR A 58 3.38 8.02 2.07
CA THR A 58 4.25 9.06 2.64
C THR A 58 3.68 9.49 3.99
N ALA A 59 4.32 10.46 4.65
CA ALA A 59 3.79 11.02 5.89
C ALA A 59 2.43 11.73 5.70
N ALA A 60 2.07 12.11 4.48
CA ALA A 60 0.86 12.89 4.19
C ALA A 60 -0.29 12.07 3.59
N LEU A 61 0.01 11.01 2.82
CA LEU A 61 -1.00 10.31 2.05
C LEU A 61 -0.64 8.85 1.73
N ILE A 62 -1.66 8.09 1.38
CA ILE A 62 -1.58 6.71 0.90
C ILE A 62 -1.72 6.71 -0.63
N VAL A 63 -0.87 5.95 -1.32
CA VAL A 63 -0.87 5.77 -2.77
C VAL A 63 -1.08 4.29 -3.08
N GLY A 64 -2.21 3.97 -3.70
CA GLY A 64 -2.73 2.60 -3.82
C GLY A 64 -4.09 2.49 -3.13
N PRO A 65 -4.66 1.30 -2.92
CA PRO A 65 -4.06 -0.05 -3.03
C PRO A 65 -3.97 -0.60 -4.46
N TYR A 66 -2.94 -1.40 -4.72
CA TYR A 66 -2.76 -2.14 -5.97
C TYR A 66 -2.82 -3.64 -5.70
N PHE A 67 -3.48 -4.39 -6.57
CA PHE A 67 -3.73 -5.81 -6.37
C PHE A 67 -2.87 -6.65 -7.31
N PHE A 68 -2.22 -7.69 -6.77
CA PHE A 68 -1.60 -8.73 -7.59
C PHE A 68 -2.61 -9.80 -7.92
N GLU A 69 -3.33 -9.60 -9.02
CA GLU A 69 -4.36 -10.51 -9.53
C GLU A 69 -4.24 -10.72 -11.03
N GLU A 70 -4.76 -11.85 -11.50
CA GLU A 70 -4.90 -12.19 -12.92
C GLU A 70 -6.34 -12.59 -13.20
N ILE A 71 -6.83 -12.27 -14.41
CA ILE A 71 -8.19 -12.62 -14.81
C ILE A 71 -8.22 -14.12 -15.14
N GLY A 72 -8.82 -14.90 -14.25
CA GLY A 72 -9.11 -16.31 -14.47
C GLY A 72 -10.50 -16.53 -15.07
N PRO A 73 -10.85 -17.79 -15.36
CA PRO A 73 -12.16 -18.17 -15.94
C PRO A 73 -13.37 -17.76 -15.08
N SER A 74 -13.15 -17.56 -13.78
CA SER A 74 -14.19 -17.25 -12.79
C SER A 74 -14.03 -15.87 -12.15
N GLY A 75 -13.18 -15.01 -12.72
CA GLY A 75 -12.87 -13.69 -12.20
C GLY A 75 -11.41 -13.53 -11.73
N PRO A 76 -11.10 -12.44 -11.00
CA PRO A 76 -9.74 -12.17 -10.54
C PRO A 76 -9.25 -13.23 -9.56
N VAL A 77 -8.04 -13.74 -9.83
CA VAL A 77 -7.36 -14.72 -8.99
C VAL A 77 -6.03 -14.13 -8.55
N THR A 78 -5.76 -14.18 -7.26
CA THR A 78 -4.51 -13.70 -6.68
C THR A 78 -3.33 -14.44 -7.26
N CYS A 79 -2.33 -13.67 -7.66
CA CYS A 79 -1.16 -14.19 -8.34
C CYS A 79 0.10 -13.94 -7.48
N THR A 80 1.10 -14.80 -7.63
CA THR A 80 2.37 -14.66 -6.90
C THR A 80 3.09 -13.38 -7.30
N VAL A 81 3.62 -12.63 -6.34
CA VAL A 81 4.45 -11.47 -6.62
C VAL A 81 5.74 -11.93 -7.30
N LYS A 82 5.98 -11.45 -8.52
CA LYS A 82 7.20 -11.69 -9.30
C LYS A 82 7.80 -10.35 -9.68
N GLY A 83 9.11 -10.31 -9.92
CA GLY A 83 9.80 -9.07 -10.31
C GLY A 83 9.15 -8.34 -11.49
N THR A 84 8.72 -9.08 -12.52
CA THR A 84 8.03 -8.49 -13.69
C THR A 84 6.68 -7.87 -13.35
N ARG A 85 5.91 -8.49 -12.44
CA ARG A 85 4.62 -7.95 -11.98
C ARG A 85 4.82 -6.73 -11.07
N TYR A 86 5.86 -6.77 -10.24
CA TYR A 86 6.24 -5.65 -9.38
C TYR A 86 6.67 -4.43 -10.21
N GLU A 87 7.55 -4.65 -11.19
CA GLU A 87 7.97 -3.64 -12.16
C GLU A 87 6.77 -3.04 -12.91
N TYR A 88 5.84 -3.90 -13.37
CA TYR A 88 4.63 -3.46 -14.05
C TYR A 88 3.80 -2.51 -13.17
N ILE A 89 3.55 -2.86 -11.91
CA ILE A 89 2.81 -1.99 -10.97
C ILE A 89 3.54 -0.66 -10.80
N LEU A 90 4.86 -0.69 -10.60
CA LEU A 90 5.65 0.53 -10.43
C LEU A 90 5.54 1.46 -11.64
N GLN A 91 5.81 0.94 -12.84
CA GLN A 91 5.90 1.74 -14.06
C GLN A 91 4.53 2.21 -14.57
N ASN A 92 3.50 1.38 -14.46
CA ASN A 92 2.23 1.62 -15.13
C ASN A 92 1.12 2.13 -14.20
N GLN A 93 1.28 1.95 -12.88
CA GLN A 93 0.22 2.30 -11.93
C GLN A 93 0.72 3.27 -10.85
N PHE A 94 1.83 2.95 -10.18
CA PHE A 94 2.29 3.70 -9.02
C PHE A 94 2.97 5.02 -9.37
N ILE A 95 4.01 5.00 -10.22
CA ILE A 95 4.73 6.21 -10.63
C ILE A 95 3.77 7.21 -11.32
N PRO A 96 2.88 6.79 -12.24
CA PRO A 96 1.89 7.69 -12.81
C PRO A 96 0.93 8.28 -11.77
N ALA A 97 0.50 7.50 -10.77
CA ALA A 97 -0.35 8.00 -9.70
C ALA A 97 0.37 9.06 -8.84
N LEU A 98 1.64 8.84 -8.51
CA LEU A 98 2.46 9.82 -7.79
C LEU A 98 2.60 11.13 -8.59
N GLN A 99 2.89 11.03 -9.89
CA GLN A 99 3.00 12.20 -10.76
C GLN A 99 1.68 12.97 -10.81
N TRP A 100 0.55 12.27 -10.94
CA TRP A 100 -0.77 12.90 -10.94
C TRP A 100 -1.08 13.61 -9.62
N ILE A 101 -0.77 12.98 -8.48
CA ILE A 101 -0.95 13.58 -7.15
C ILE A 101 -0.09 14.84 -7.03
N ALA A 102 1.18 14.77 -7.42
CA ALA A 102 2.08 15.93 -7.39
C ALA A 102 1.54 17.08 -8.25
N GLN A 103 1.08 16.80 -9.47
CA GLN A 103 0.49 17.78 -10.37
C GLN A 103 -0.77 18.43 -9.75
N PHE A 104 -1.65 17.60 -9.18
CA PHE A 104 -2.91 18.06 -8.57
C PHE A 104 -2.64 18.95 -7.35
N LEU A 105 -1.72 18.54 -6.48
CA LEU A 105 -1.32 19.32 -5.32
C LEU A 105 -0.63 20.63 -5.74
N CYS A 106 0.15 20.63 -6.82
CA CYS A 106 0.76 21.85 -7.38
C CYS A 106 -0.29 22.84 -7.84
N GLN A 107 -1.25 22.36 -8.63
CA GLN A 107 -2.29 23.20 -9.19
C GLN A 107 -3.22 23.76 -8.09
N THR A 108 -3.56 22.94 -7.09
CA THR A 108 -4.35 23.40 -5.94
C THR A 108 -3.60 24.40 -5.06
N ALA A 109 -2.30 24.22 -4.85
CA ALA A 109 -1.47 25.19 -4.13
C ALA A 109 -1.34 26.51 -4.90
N LEU A 110 -1.10 26.48 -6.21
CA LEU A 110 -1.03 27.67 -7.07
C LEU A 110 -2.35 28.46 -7.07
N LEU A 111 -3.50 27.78 -7.05
CA LEU A 111 -4.80 28.45 -6.94
C LEU A 111 -5.06 29.06 -5.56
N ARG A 112 -4.38 28.58 -4.51
CA ARG A 112 -4.56 29.04 -3.13
C ARG A 112 -3.51 30.05 -2.68
N THR A 113 -2.41 30.20 -3.41
CA THR A 113 -1.25 30.96 -2.97
C THR A 113 -0.60 31.72 -4.14
N ASN A 114 -0.23 32.98 -3.94
CA ASN A 114 0.43 33.82 -4.97
C ASN A 114 1.94 33.53 -5.07
N ILE A 115 2.34 32.26 -5.11
CA ILE A 115 3.74 31.82 -5.22
C ILE A 115 3.98 31.21 -6.60
N SER A 116 5.22 31.26 -7.07
CA SER A 116 5.57 30.73 -8.39
C SER A 116 5.52 29.19 -8.44
N GLU A 117 5.22 28.65 -9.61
CA GLU A 117 5.17 27.20 -9.89
C GLU A 117 6.43 26.46 -9.42
N ALA A 118 7.62 27.01 -9.69
CA ALA A 118 8.88 26.45 -9.24
C ALA A 118 9.02 26.37 -7.71
N ALA A 119 8.43 27.31 -6.96
CA ALA A 119 8.44 27.28 -5.50
C ALA A 119 7.48 26.22 -4.95
N VAL A 120 6.34 26.01 -5.62
CA VAL A 120 5.35 25.00 -5.25
C VAL A 120 5.87 23.58 -5.55
N GLU A 121 6.46 23.35 -6.73
CA GLU A 121 7.06 22.05 -7.06
C GLU A 121 8.20 21.69 -6.10
N SER A 122 9.05 22.65 -5.75
CA SER A 122 10.12 22.43 -4.76
C SER A 122 9.57 22.05 -3.38
N ALA A 123 8.39 22.53 -3.01
CA ALA A 123 7.74 22.18 -1.74
C ALA A 123 7.05 20.82 -1.80
N LEU A 124 6.49 20.43 -2.94
CA LEU A 124 5.80 19.15 -3.13
C LEU A 124 6.73 17.95 -3.10
N TRP A 125 7.92 18.09 -3.68
CA TRP A 125 8.97 17.08 -3.53
C TRP A 125 9.64 17.11 -2.14
N LYS A 126 9.21 18.01 -1.26
CA LYS A 126 9.61 18.11 0.15
C LYS A 126 8.49 17.72 1.13
N LEU A 127 7.34 17.24 0.63
CA LEU A 127 6.23 16.68 1.41
C LEU A 127 6.33 15.15 1.46
#